data_AF-A0A935CBK3-F1
#
_entry.id   AF-A0A935CBK3-F1
#
_cell.length_a   1.000
_cell.length_b   1.000
_cell.length_c   1.000
_cell.angle_alpha   90.00
_cell.angle_beta   90.00
_cell.angle_gamma   90.00
#
_symmetry.space_group_name_H-M   'P 1'
#
loop_
_entity.id
_entity.type
_entity.pdbx_description
1 polymer ?
#
loop_
_entity_poly.entity_id
_entity_poly.type
_entity_poly.pdbx_seq_one_letter_code
_entity_poly.pdbx_strand_id
1 'polypeptide(L)'
;MAKSSLNVVREALQAYADRGILRGFSEIGSGRFRFTWLVNHQMELSVDTSKHTLRFKQLLPAIPAKSAMYAELKTFLLQRHDGKLPEHRRIDRKRAEASCANRGGFVSVSLTVKNNQYAYGINRMVNLVHELFLHLREAYPEYLVENFDVPQE
;
A
#
# COMPACT_ATOMS: atom_id res chain seq x y z
N MET A 1 28.02 9.74 3.17
CA MET A 1 26.86 10.45 3.76
C MET A 1 25.66 9.52 3.75
N ALA A 2 24.96 9.35 4.87
CA ALA A 2 23.75 8.53 4.90
C ALA A 2 22.67 9.19 4.04
N LYS A 3 22.07 8.45 3.09
CA LYS A 3 20.89 8.94 2.36
C LYS A 3 19.76 9.17 3.37
N SER A 4 19.09 10.32 3.28
CA SER A 4 17.86 10.56 4.05
C SER A 4 16.85 9.45 3.77
N SER A 5 16.17 8.94 4.80
CA SER A 5 15.13 7.92 4.67
C SER A 5 14.07 8.27 3.63
N LEU A 6 13.74 9.56 3.50
CA LEU A 6 12.82 10.05 2.47
C LEU A 6 13.40 9.90 1.06
N ASN A 7 14.70 10.16 0.87
CA ASN A 7 15.36 9.98 -0.42
C ASN A 7 15.35 8.51 -0.85
N VAL A 8 15.53 7.58 0.10
CA VAL A 8 15.43 6.14 -0.18
C VAL A 8 14.05 5.77 -0.72
N VAL A 9 12.98 6.29 -0.11
CA VAL A 9 11.61 6.05 -0.59
C VAL A 9 11.37 6.70 -1.95
N ARG A 10 11.84 7.94 -2.14
CA ARG A 10 11.70 8.67 -3.41
C ARG A 10 12.37 7.92 -4.56
N GLU A 11 13.63 7.51 -4.39
CA GLU A 11 14.38 6.76 -5.40
C GLU A 11 13.69 5.43 -5.74
N ALA A 12 13.18 4.71 -4.74
CA ALA A 12 12.48 3.46 -4.96
C ALA A 12 11.17 3.65 -5.74
N LEU A 13 10.38 4.68 -5.42
CA LEU A 13 9.16 5.00 -6.16
C LEU A 13 9.46 5.45 -7.59
N GLN A 14 10.49 6.27 -7.77
CA GLN A 14 10.94 6.70 -9.09
C GLN A 14 11.32 5.47 -9.94
N ALA A 15 12.01 4.49 -9.38
CA ALA A 15 12.35 3.26 -10.10
C ALA A 15 11.11 2.45 -10.56
N TYR A 16 9.99 2.50 -9.84
CA TYR A 16 8.74 1.92 -10.34
C TYR A 16 8.08 2.78 -11.42
N ALA A 17 8.17 4.11 -11.31
CA ALA A 17 7.68 5.03 -12.32
C ALA A 17 8.43 4.89 -13.65
N ASP A 18 9.76 4.79 -13.59
CA ASP A 18 10.65 4.61 -14.75
C ASP A 18 10.36 3.30 -15.51
N ARG A 19 9.86 2.29 -14.80
CA ARG A 19 9.39 1.01 -15.37
C ARG A 19 7.96 1.07 -15.91
N GLY A 20 7.30 2.23 -15.85
CA GLY A 20 5.91 2.42 -16.27
C GLY A 20 4.86 1.87 -15.30
N ILE A 21 5.27 1.37 -14.12
CA ILE A 21 4.35 0.77 -13.14
C ILE A 21 3.54 1.88 -12.46
N LEU A 22 4.19 2.96 -12.01
CA LEU A 22 3.53 4.10 -11.39
C LEU A 22 3.45 5.26 -12.40
N ARG A 23 2.31 5.42 -13.06
CA ARG A 23 2.14 6.46 -14.09
C ARG A 23 1.87 7.82 -13.46
N GLY A 24 2.33 8.90 -14.08
CA GLY A 24 2.12 10.27 -13.58
C GLY A 24 2.73 10.51 -12.19
N PHE A 25 3.83 9.82 -11.88
CA PHE A 25 4.51 9.95 -10.60
C PHE A 25 4.96 11.40 -10.34
N SER A 26 4.58 11.92 -9.17
CA SER A 26 4.94 13.26 -8.72
C SER A 26 5.05 13.32 -7.19
N GLU A 27 5.91 14.20 -6.67
CA GLU A 27 5.94 14.57 -5.26
C GLU A 27 5.15 15.88 -5.07
N ILE A 28 4.01 15.80 -4.37
CA ILE A 28 3.04 16.89 -4.17
C ILE A 28 3.26 17.65 -2.84
N GLY A 29 4.48 17.55 -2.31
CA GLY A 29 4.91 18.09 -1.03
C GLY A 29 5.84 17.11 -0.32
N SER A 30 6.63 17.61 0.64
CA SER A 30 7.65 16.80 1.31
C SER A 30 7.06 15.49 1.85
N GLY A 31 7.54 14.36 1.31
CA GLY A 31 7.10 13.03 1.73
C GLY A 31 5.69 12.64 1.29
N ARG A 32 5.08 13.33 0.32
CA ARG A 32 3.78 12.96 -0.26
C ARG A 32 3.92 12.74 -1.76
N PHE A 33 3.57 11.56 -2.21
CA PHE A 33 3.71 11.12 -3.59
C PHE A 33 2.35 10.79 -4.17
N ARG A 34 2.14 11.14 -5.44
CA ARG A 34 0.92 10.88 -6.19
C ARG A 34 1.26 10.20 -7.51
N PHE A 35 0.46 9.22 -7.89
CA PHE A 35 0.61 8.45 -9.14
C PHE A 35 -0.67 7.68 -9.45
N THR A 36 -0.80 7.18 -10.67
CA THR A 36 -1.90 6.32 -11.12
C THR A 36 -1.42 4.88 -11.25
N TRP A 37 -2.13 3.93 -10.64
CA TRP A 37 -1.71 2.52 -10.60
C TRP A 37 -2.87 1.52 -10.45
N LEU A 38 -2.61 0.24 -10.81
CA LEU A 38 -3.47 -0.96 -10.75
C LEU A 38 -4.81 -0.90 -11.49
N VAL A 39 -5.71 -0.02 -11.07
CA VAL A 39 -7.09 0.11 -11.57
C VAL A 39 -7.29 1.46 -12.25
N ASN A 40 -6.24 1.99 -12.89
CA ASN A 40 -6.20 3.33 -13.47
C ASN A 40 -6.61 4.47 -12.52
N HIS A 41 -6.59 4.23 -11.20
CA HIS A 41 -6.98 5.20 -10.20
C HIS A 41 -5.75 5.92 -9.65
N GLN A 42 -5.91 7.21 -9.38
CA GLN A 42 -4.91 8.04 -8.71
C GLN A 42 -4.79 7.65 -7.22
N MET A 43 -3.58 7.36 -6.76
CA MET A 43 -3.26 6.98 -5.38
C MET A 43 -2.30 7.99 -4.76
N GLU A 44 -2.38 8.15 -3.44
CA GLU A 44 -1.42 8.96 -2.66
C GLU A 44 -0.68 8.08 -1.64
N LEU A 45 0.65 8.11 -1.69
CA LEU A 45 1.52 7.56 -0.65
C LEU A 45 2.15 8.70 0.15
N SER A 46 1.99 8.68 1.47
CA SER A 46 2.70 9.57 2.40
C SER A 46 3.77 8.82 3.21
N VAL A 47 4.90 9.49 3.44
CA VAL A 47 6.03 9.06 4.25
C VAL A 47 6.13 9.99 5.46
N ASP A 48 5.95 9.44 6.65
CA ASP A 48 6.19 10.12 7.91
C ASP A 48 7.44 9.52 8.56
N THR A 49 8.57 10.22 8.45
CA THR A 49 9.85 9.73 8.98
C THR A 49 9.93 9.83 10.50
N SER A 50 9.13 10.68 11.14
CA SER A 50 9.05 10.80 12.60
C SER A 50 8.31 9.63 13.23
N LYS A 51 7.28 9.14 12.55
CA LYS A 51 6.47 7.96 12.96
C LYS A 51 6.91 6.68 12.26
N HIS A 52 7.97 6.73 11.47
CA HIS A 52 8.45 5.64 10.64
C HIS A 52 7.36 4.96 9.82
N THR A 53 6.42 5.71 9.25
CA THR A 53 5.23 5.16 8.61
C THR A 53 5.20 5.48 7.12
N LEU A 54 4.97 4.45 6.30
CA LEU A 54 4.52 4.58 4.92
C LEU A 54 3.00 4.39 4.91
N ARG A 55 2.24 5.22 4.18
CA ARG A 55 0.78 5.12 4.17
C ARG A 55 0.20 5.42 2.79
N PHE A 56 -0.54 4.48 2.24
CA PHE A 56 -1.49 4.74 1.18
C PHE A 56 -2.76 5.33 1.79
N LYS A 57 -3.04 6.59 1.49
CA LYS A 57 -4.20 7.29 2.04
C LYS A 57 -5.44 6.97 1.21
N GLN A 58 -6.55 6.69 1.91
CA GLN A 58 -7.87 6.48 1.31
C GLN A 58 -7.82 5.54 0.11
N LEU A 59 -7.04 4.45 0.24
CA LEU A 59 -6.76 3.50 -0.83
C LEU A 59 -8.01 2.78 -1.32
N LEU A 60 -8.91 2.44 -0.39
CA LEU A 60 -10.14 1.71 -0.68
C LEU A 60 -11.34 2.55 -0.17
N PRO A 61 -12.18 3.10 -1.05
CA PRO A 61 -13.37 3.84 -0.67
C PRO A 61 -14.55 2.90 -0.35
N ALA A 62 -15.60 3.45 0.25
CA ALA A 62 -16.90 2.80 0.45
C ALA A 62 -16.92 1.43 1.14
N ILE A 63 -15.93 1.11 1.99
CA ILE A 63 -15.94 -0.12 2.80
C ILE A 63 -16.45 0.21 4.22
N PRO A 64 -17.66 -0.19 4.64
CA PRO A 64 -18.15 0.08 5.99
C PRO A 64 -17.25 -0.56 7.06
N ALA A 65 -17.00 0.16 8.16
CA ALA A 65 -16.07 -0.29 9.22
C ALA A 65 -16.51 -1.57 9.96
N LYS A 66 -17.79 -1.96 9.85
CA LYS A 66 -18.36 -3.18 10.44
C LYS A 66 -18.68 -4.26 9.39
N SER A 67 -18.25 -4.07 8.15
CA SER A 67 -18.49 -5.04 7.06
C SER A 67 -17.60 -6.28 7.20
N ALA A 68 -18.05 -7.39 6.64
CA ALA A 68 -17.26 -8.61 6.48
C ALA A 68 -15.97 -8.34 5.68
N MET A 69 -16.07 -7.55 4.61
CA MET A 69 -14.95 -7.14 3.78
C MET A 69 -13.84 -6.42 4.57
N TYR A 70 -14.20 -5.51 5.49
CA TYR A 70 -13.20 -4.85 6.34
C TYR A 70 -12.59 -5.82 7.37
N ALA A 71 -13.37 -6.77 7.88
CA ALA A 71 -12.84 -7.82 8.76
C ALA A 71 -11.85 -8.72 8.02
N GLU A 72 -12.18 -9.13 6.80
CA GLU A 72 -11.31 -9.93 5.94
C GLU A 72 -10.04 -9.18 5.55
N LEU A 73 -10.13 -7.89 5.20
CA LEU A 73 -8.96 -7.07 4.92
C LEU A 73 -7.96 -7.07 6.09
N LYS A 74 -8.45 -6.93 7.33
CA LYS A 74 -7.58 -7.00 8.51
C LYS A 74 -6.90 -8.37 8.61
N THR A 75 -7.65 -9.45 8.37
CA THR A 75 -7.11 -10.81 8.36
C THR A 75 -6.07 -11.00 7.26
N PHE A 76 -6.34 -10.53 6.04
CA PHE A 76 -5.40 -10.55 4.92
C PHE A 76 -4.08 -9.88 5.28
N LEU A 77 -4.12 -8.67 5.87
CA LEU A 77 -2.94 -7.94 6.30
C LEU A 77 -2.16 -8.67 7.40
N LEU A 78 -2.86 -9.25 8.38
CA LEU A 78 -2.22 -10.06 9.44
C LEU A 78 -1.50 -11.28 8.86
N GLN A 79 -2.10 -11.96 7.89
CA GLN A 79 -1.50 -13.11 7.23
C GLN A 79 -0.22 -12.79 6.45
N ARG A 80 -0.01 -11.52 6.04
CA ARG A 80 1.25 -11.14 5.37
C ARG A 80 2.48 -11.31 6.26
N HIS A 81 2.29 -11.49 7.56
CA HIS A 81 3.35 -11.77 8.52
C HIS A 81 3.60 -13.27 8.74
N ASP A 82 2.82 -14.17 8.12
CA ASP A 82 2.94 -15.61 8.31
C ASP A 82 4.28 -16.14 7.77
N GLY A 83 4.99 -16.89 8.61
CA GLY A 83 6.24 -17.58 8.26
C GLY A 83 6.10 -18.55 7.09
N LYS A 84 4.90 -19.06 6.81
CA LYS A 84 4.62 -19.97 5.69
C LYS A 84 4.60 -19.28 4.33
N LEU A 85 4.47 -17.95 4.28
CA LEU A 85 4.53 -17.21 3.02
C LEU A 85 5.96 -17.20 2.48
N PRO A 86 6.14 -17.27 1.15
CA PRO A 86 7.43 -17.04 0.50
C PRO A 86 8.04 -15.70 0.93
N GLU A 87 9.36 -15.65 1.06
CA GLU A 87 10.06 -14.48 1.60
C GLU A 87 9.69 -13.17 0.89
N HIS A 88 9.52 -13.20 -0.43
CA HIS A 88 9.18 -12.02 -1.24
C HIS A 88 7.75 -11.50 -1.03
N ARG A 89 6.83 -12.34 -0.54
CA ARG A 89 5.45 -11.98 -0.17
C ARG A 89 5.31 -11.66 1.32
N ARG A 90 6.15 -12.26 2.15
CA ARG A 90 6.14 -12.12 3.60
C ARG A 90 6.69 -10.77 4.04
N ILE A 91 6.00 -10.16 5.00
CA ILE A 91 6.46 -8.99 5.75
C ILE A 91 7.04 -9.49 7.08
N ASP A 92 8.36 -9.48 7.21
CA ASP A 92 9.03 -9.72 8.47
C ASP A 92 8.69 -8.63 9.52
N ARG A 93 8.05 -9.06 10.62
CA ARG A 93 7.66 -8.19 11.75
C ARG A 93 8.83 -7.47 12.42
N LYS A 94 10.06 -7.98 12.29
CA LYS A 94 11.28 -7.33 12.81
C LYS A 94 11.69 -6.12 11.97
N ARG A 95 11.24 -6.08 10.71
CA ARG A 95 11.63 -5.08 9.70
C ARG A 95 10.52 -4.09 9.41
N ALA A 96 9.26 -4.56 9.37
CA ALA A 96 8.10 -3.72 9.18
C ALA A 96 6.80 -4.39 9.67
N GLU A 97 5.75 -3.60 9.85
CA GLU A 97 4.44 -4.06 10.33
C GLU A 97 3.30 -3.44 9.52
N ALA A 98 2.43 -4.28 8.96
CA ALA A 98 1.31 -3.84 8.13
C ALA A 98 0.06 -3.61 8.98
N SER A 99 -0.69 -2.56 8.65
CA SER A 99 -1.93 -2.21 9.33
C SER A 99 -2.87 -1.47 8.38
N CYS A 100 -4.13 -1.31 8.78
CA CYS A 100 -5.08 -0.44 8.11
C CYS A 100 -5.90 0.36 9.09
N ALA A 101 -6.46 1.47 8.61
CA ALA A 101 -7.42 2.27 9.35
C ALA A 101 -8.60 2.62 8.44
N ASN A 102 -9.80 2.54 8.97
CA ASN A 102 -11.03 2.93 8.29
C ASN A 102 -11.60 4.20 8.93
N ARG A 103 -11.78 5.25 8.12
CA ARG A 103 -12.40 6.50 8.55
C ARG A 103 -13.53 6.85 7.58
N GLY A 104 -14.76 6.74 8.05
CA GLY A 104 -15.95 7.11 7.27
C GLY A 104 -16.12 6.30 5.99
N GLY A 105 -15.71 5.02 5.98
CA GLY A 105 -15.77 4.16 4.80
C GLY A 105 -14.52 4.18 3.93
N PHE A 106 -13.57 5.08 4.18
CA PHE A 106 -12.30 5.14 3.47
C PHE A 106 -11.22 4.40 4.26
N VAL A 107 -10.67 3.35 3.66
CA VAL A 107 -9.58 2.56 4.23
C VAL A 107 -8.24 3.08 3.74
N SER A 108 -7.34 3.34 4.68
CA SER A 108 -5.92 3.60 4.42
C SER A 108 -5.10 2.39 4.86
N VAL A 109 -4.11 2.00 4.04
CA VAL A 109 -3.16 0.93 4.38
C VAL A 109 -1.84 1.58 4.79
N SER A 110 -1.28 1.14 5.91
CA SER A 110 -0.04 1.66 6.48
C SER A 110 0.97 0.56 6.73
N LEU A 111 2.24 0.89 6.57
CA LEU A 111 3.36 0.05 6.93
C LEU A 111 4.29 0.82 7.87
N THR A 112 4.41 0.35 9.11
CA THR A 112 5.37 0.88 10.09
C THR A 112 6.72 0.24 9.86
N VAL A 113 7.70 1.03 9.44
CA VAL A 113 9.09 0.62 9.18
C VAL A 113 9.86 0.58 10.50
N LYS A 114 10.65 -0.49 10.70
CA LYS A 114 11.51 -0.65 11.88
C LYS A 114 12.98 -0.54 11.47
N ASN A 115 13.82 -0.10 12.40
CA ASN A 115 15.28 -0.01 12.22
C ASN A 115 15.70 0.75 10.94
N ASN A 116 14.97 1.80 10.56
CA ASN A 116 15.20 2.60 9.35
C ASN A 116 15.26 1.82 8.02
N GLN A 117 14.62 0.65 7.94
CA GLN A 117 14.65 -0.20 6.76
C GLN A 117 13.66 0.25 5.67
N TYR A 118 13.73 1.51 5.25
CA TYR A 118 12.78 2.11 4.31
C TYR A 118 12.80 1.48 2.92
N ALA A 119 13.96 1.06 2.41
CA ALA A 119 14.06 0.37 1.12
C ALA A 119 13.26 -0.95 1.13
N TYR A 120 13.34 -1.70 2.22
CA TYR A 120 12.52 -2.89 2.43
C TYR A 120 11.05 -2.53 2.60
N GLY A 121 10.76 -1.51 3.42
CA GLY A 121 9.41 -1.05 3.69
C GLY A 121 8.65 -0.65 2.43
N ILE A 122 9.26 0.16 1.56
CA ILE A 122 8.59 0.60 0.33
C ILE A 122 8.38 -0.56 -0.65
N ASN A 123 9.37 -1.46 -0.80
CA ASN A 123 9.20 -2.64 -1.63
C ASN A 123 8.05 -3.53 -1.12
N ARG A 124 7.98 -3.79 0.18
CA ARG A 124 6.88 -4.55 0.77
C ARG A 124 5.54 -3.83 0.71
N MET A 125 5.52 -2.51 0.85
CA MET A 125 4.30 -1.71 0.75
C MET A 125 3.71 -1.76 -0.66
N VAL A 126 4.54 -1.64 -1.70
CA VAL A 126 4.11 -1.79 -3.10
C VAL A 126 3.59 -3.21 -3.35
N ASN A 127 4.35 -4.25 -2.99
CA ASN A 127 3.90 -5.64 -3.15
C ASN A 127 2.58 -5.92 -2.41
N LEU A 128 2.45 -5.40 -1.18
CA LEU A 128 1.25 -5.54 -0.37
C LEU A 128 0.01 -4.98 -1.06
N VAL A 129 0.10 -3.76 -1.61
CA VAL A 129 -1.02 -3.14 -2.31
C VAL A 129 -1.34 -3.87 -3.60
N HIS A 130 -0.33 -4.32 -4.34
CA HIS A 130 -0.55 -5.14 -5.54
C HIS A 130 -1.32 -6.43 -5.20
N GLU A 131 -0.86 -7.20 -4.20
CA GLU A 131 -1.53 -8.42 -3.76
C GLU A 131 -2.93 -8.17 -3.20
N LEU A 132 -3.14 -7.03 -2.53
CA LEU A 132 -4.45 -6.65 -2.03
C LEU A 132 -5.45 -6.46 -3.17
N PHE A 133 -5.07 -5.78 -4.26
CA PHE A 133 -5.97 -5.62 -5.41
C PHE A 133 -6.21 -6.94 -6.16
N LEU A 134 -5.25 -7.85 -6.20
CA LEU A 134 -5.47 -9.21 -6.73
C LEU A 134 -6.50 -9.96 -5.88
N HIS A 135 -6.36 -9.91 -4.56
CA HIS A 135 -7.31 -10.53 -3.64
C HIS A 135 -8.72 -9.92 -3.76
N LEU A 136 -8.82 -8.60 -3.88
CA LEU A 136 -10.11 -7.93 -4.12
C LEU A 136 -10.74 -8.33 -5.45
N ARG A 137 -9.95 -8.52 -6.50
CA ARG A 137 -10.46 -8.98 -7.80
C ARG A 137 -11.04 -10.40 -7.73
N GLU A 138 -10.44 -11.26 -6.91
CA GLU A 138 -10.88 -12.64 -6.73
C GLU A 138 -12.11 -12.74 -5.82
N ALA A 139 -12.11 -12.04 -4.68
CA ALA A 139 -13.13 -12.19 -3.64
C ALA A 139 -14.27 -11.17 -3.72
N TYR A 140 -14.02 -10.00 -4.32
CA TYR A 140 -14.94 -8.86 -4.36
C TYR A 140 -14.90 -8.12 -5.73
N PRO A 141 -15.12 -8.81 -6.87
CA PRO A 141 -15.03 -8.18 -8.18
C PRO A 141 -16.06 -7.05 -8.37
N GLU A 142 -17.28 -7.20 -7.85
CA GLU A 142 -18.34 -6.17 -7.95
C GLU A 142 -17.93 -4.88 -7.25
N TYR A 143 -17.23 -4.98 -6.12
CA TYR A 143 -16.71 -3.81 -5.41
C TYR A 143 -15.73 -3.01 -6.28
N LEU A 144 -14.86 -3.70 -7.04
CA LEU A 144 -13.92 -3.03 -7.94
C LEU A 144 -14.62 -2.35 -9.12
N VAL A 145 -15.70 -2.92 -9.63
CA VAL A 145 -16.53 -2.31 -10.66
C VAL A 145 -17.17 -1.03 -10.12
N GLU A 146 -17.85 -1.12 -8.99
CA GLU A 146 -18.62 -0.01 -8.40
C GLU A 146 -17.76 1.17 -7.97
N ASN A 147 -16.53 0.92 -7.51
CA ASN A 147 -15.71 1.94 -6.84
C ASN A 147 -14.47 2.37 -7.62
N PHE A 148 -14.08 1.62 -8.66
CA PHE A 148 -12.87 1.85 -9.42
C PHE A 148 -13.06 1.74 -10.95
N ASP A 149 -14.30 1.59 -11.43
CA ASP A 149 -14.63 1.46 -12.85
C ASP A 149 -13.84 0.34 -13.56
N VAL A 150 -13.52 -0.73 -12.83
CA VAL A 150 -12.82 -1.90 -13.38
C VAL A 150 -13.82 -2.74 -14.17
N PRO A 151 -13.58 -3.08 -15.45
CA PRO A 151 -14.46 -3.96 -16.20
C PRO A 151 -14.55 -5.36 -15.57
N GLN A 152 -15.74 -5.97 -15.58
CA GLN A 152 -15.87 -7.42 -15.36
C GLN A 152 -15.35 -8.12 -16.63
N GLU A 153 -14.32 -8.96 -16.47
CA GLU A 153 -13.80 -9.83 -17.55
C GLU A 153 -14.63 -11.10 -17.66
#